data_AF-L8LV42-F1
#
_entry.id   AF-L8LV42-F1
#
_cell.length_a   1.000
_cell.length_b   1.000
_cell.length_c   1.000
_cell.angle_alpha   90.00
_cell.angle_beta   90.00
_cell.angle_gamma   90.00
#
_symmetry.space_group_name_H-M   'P 1'
#
loop_
_entity.id
_entity.type
_entity.pdbx_description
1 polymer ?
#
loop_
_entity_poly.entity_id
_entity_poly.type
_entity_poly.pdbx_seq_one_letter_code
_entity_poly.pdbx_strand_id
1 'polypeptide(L)'
;MLLKLQSLLKIITLISLATLGVIYTSESALSAQMVVLKVGIMQAEIPCEDLENLAENNEVSPKLAYYLRKTNQKPETLRQVLTENIEISPLILSNSLHNPLGESVLDLLSQIIMTPSGRASRESLRGALVISALDDRRISLLELLKNYPTAVVHLNGDRLIKVYNRFKVVVSLVQELRI
;
A
#
# COMPACT_ATOMS: atom_id res chain seq x y z
N MET A 1 -16.33 31.50 -52.98
CA MET A 1 -16.44 31.62 -51.51
C MET A 1 -16.88 30.30 -50.84
N LEU A 2 -17.87 29.58 -51.41
CA LEU A 2 -18.40 28.30 -50.88
C LEU A 2 -17.38 27.14 -50.75
N LEU A 3 -16.38 27.05 -51.64
CA LEU A 3 -15.34 26.00 -51.61
C LEU A 3 -14.34 26.13 -50.45
N LYS A 4 -14.08 27.35 -49.96
CA LYS A 4 -13.21 27.60 -48.77
C LYS A 4 -13.91 27.22 -47.47
N LEU A 5 -15.23 27.37 -47.42
CA LEU A 5 -16.04 27.06 -46.23
C LEU A 5 -16.11 25.55 -45.97
N GLN A 6 -16.24 24.73 -47.02
CA GLN A 6 -16.24 23.27 -46.90
C GLN A 6 -14.88 22.68 -46.53
N SER A 7 -13.79 23.34 -46.93
CA SER A 7 -12.43 22.94 -46.53
C SER A 7 -12.14 23.30 -45.07
N LEU A 8 -12.65 24.43 -44.57
CA LEU A 8 -12.60 24.81 -43.15
C LEU A 8 -13.41 23.84 -42.27
N LEU A 9 -14.60 23.43 -42.69
CA LEU A 9 -15.45 22.46 -41.97
C LEU A 9 -14.80 21.07 -41.84
N LYS A 10 -14.06 20.62 -42.86
CA LYS A 10 -13.30 19.35 -42.84
C LYS A 10 -12.11 19.38 -41.89
N ILE A 11 -11.43 20.53 -41.78
CA ILE A 11 -10.31 20.70 -40.86
C ILE A 11 -10.81 20.69 -39.40
N ILE A 12 -11.96 21.30 -39.13
CA ILE A 12 -12.58 21.30 -37.79
C ILE A 12 -12.99 19.88 -37.36
N THR A 13 -13.50 19.05 -38.28
CA THR A 13 -13.84 17.64 -38.01
C THR A 13 -12.62 16.74 -37.85
N LEU A 14 -11.49 17.04 -38.51
CA LEU A 14 -10.23 16.32 -38.29
C LEU A 14 -9.62 16.62 -36.92
N ILE A 15 -9.76 17.87 -36.44
CA ILE A 15 -9.24 18.30 -35.14
C ILE A 15 -10.07 17.72 -33.99
N SER A 16 -11.40 17.57 -34.14
CA SER A 16 -12.24 16.95 -33.10
C SER A 16 -12.04 15.44 -32.94
N LEU A 17 -11.51 14.75 -33.95
CA LEU A 17 -11.23 13.31 -33.87
C LEU A 17 -9.85 13.02 -33.25
N ALA A 18 -8.97 14.02 -33.16
CA ALA A 18 -7.67 13.90 -32.51
C ALA A 18 -7.73 13.99 -30.96
N THR A 19 -8.86 14.43 -30.39
CA THR A 19 -9.04 14.58 -28.93
C THR A 19 -9.64 13.35 -28.25
N LEU A 20 -10.01 12.28 -28.99
CA LEU A 20 -10.55 11.04 -28.41
C LEU A 20 -9.47 10.02 -28.00
N GLY A 21 -8.21 10.42 -28.03
CA GLY A 21 -7.05 9.58 -27.71
C GLY A 21 -6.31 9.98 -26.44
N VAL A 22 -6.97 10.60 -25.46
CA VAL A 22 -6.42 10.61 -24.09
C VAL A 22 -6.70 9.23 -23.52
N ILE A 23 -5.84 8.28 -23.88
CA ILE A 23 -5.67 7.07 -23.09
C ILE A 23 -5.27 7.60 -21.73
N TYR A 24 -6.18 7.53 -20.76
CA TYR A 24 -5.82 7.58 -19.36
C TYR A 24 -4.85 6.42 -19.15
N THR A 25 -3.55 6.68 -19.36
CA THR A 25 -2.53 5.87 -18.73
C THR A 25 -2.78 6.13 -17.26
N SER A 26 -3.53 5.23 -16.61
CA SER A 26 -3.59 5.18 -15.17
C SER A 26 -2.15 5.28 -14.72
N GLU A 27 -1.79 6.42 -14.14
CA GLU A 27 -0.54 6.52 -13.43
C GLU A 27 -0.60 5.35 -12.46
N SER A 28 0.20 4.33 -12.70
CA SER A 28 0.56 3.42 -11.63
C SER A 28 1.38 4.29 -10.69
N ALA A 29 0.68 5.12 -9.90
CA ALA A 29 1.18 5.63 -8.65
C ALA A 29 1.76 4.39 -7.98
N LEU A 30 3.09 4.40 -7.80
CA LEU A 30 3.93 3.24 -7.48
C LEU A 30 3.32 2.45 -6.33
N SER A 31 2.47 1.47 -6.67
CA SER A 31 1.71 0.67 -5.74
C SER A 31 2.22 -0.75 -5.81
N ALA A 32 2.25 -1.43 -4.66
CA ALA A 32 2.70 -2.81 -4.64
C ALA A 32 1.72 -3.69 -5.41
N GLN A 33 2.23 -4.39 -6.42
CA GLN A 33 1.47 -5.36 -7.20
C GLN A 33 1.59 -6.74 -6.58
N MET A 34 2.67 -7.00 -5.84
CA MET A 34 2.95 -8.31 -5.27
C MET A 34 3.57 -8.21 -3.88
N VAL A 35 3.10 -9.06 -2.97
CA VAL A 35 3.60 -9.22 -1.60
C VAL A 35 4.33 -10.54 -1.47
N VAL A 36 5.61 -10.51 -1.15
CA VAL A 36 6.40 -11.69 -0.80
C VAL A 36 6.37 -11.87 0.71
N LEU A 37 5.49 -12.75 1.19
CA LEU A 37 5.43 -13.13 2.60
C LEU A 37 6.51 -14.17 2.91
N LYS A 38 7.39 -13.87 3.86
CA LYS A 38 8.47 -14.76 4.32
C LYS A 38 8.15 -15.30 5.72
N VAL A 39 8.14 -16.62 5.86
CA VAL A 39 7.91 -17.33 7.14
C VAL A 39 8.92 -18.46 7.24
N GLY A 40 9.88 -18.34 8.16
CA GLY A 40 11.04 -19.22 8.24
C GLY A 40 11.81 -19.25 6.92
N ILE A 41 11.94 -20.45 6.34
CA ILE A 41 12.59 -20.66 5.02
C ILE A 41 11.62 -20.54 3.84
N MET A 42 10.33 -20.43 4.11
CA MET A 42 9.30 -20.40 3.08
C MET A 42 9.04 -18.97 2.61
N GLN A 43 8.73 -18.85 1.33
CA GLN A 43 8.29 -17.62 0.70
C GLN A 43 6.97 -17.86 -0.03
N ALA A 44 6.03 -16.96 0.17
CA ALA A 44 4.73 -16.96 -0.48
C ALA A 44 4.59 -15.67 -1.27
N GLU A 45 4.57 -15.79 -2.59
CA GLU A 45 4.28 -14.68 -3.48
C GLU A 45 2.78 -14.55 -3.64
N ILE A 46 2.20 -13.44 -3.18
CA ILE A 46 0.76 -13.21 -3.18
C ILE A 46 0.49 -11.89 -3.92
N PRO A 47 -0.31 -11.89 -5.00
CA PRO A 47 -0.75 -10.65 -5.62
C PRO A 47 -1.40 -9.72 -4.59
N CYS A 48 -1.14 -8.41 -4.66
CA CYS A 48 -1.79 -7.46 -3.75
C CYS A 48 -3.32 -7.52 -3.93
N GLU A 49 -3.78 -7.69 -5.17
CA GLU A 49 -5.18 -7.89 -5.53
C GLU A 49 -5.84 -9.07 -4.79
N ASP A 50 -5.13 -10.18 -4.56
CA ASP A 50 -5.67 -11.31 -3.79
C ASP A 50 -5.91 -10.94 -2.32
N LEU A 51 -5.07 -10.07 -1.74
CA LEU A 51 -5.23 -9.57 -0.38
C LEU A 51 -6.37 -8.54 -0.30
N GLU A 52 -6.53 -7.72 -1.33
CA GLU A 52 -7.63 -6.76 -1.47
C GLU A 52 -8.97 -7.48 -1.56
N ASN A 53 -9.08 -8.50 -2.43
CA ASN A 53 -10.29 -9.32 -2.56
C ASN A 53 -10.65 -10.03 -1.25
N LEU A 54 -9.66 -10.53 -0.50
CA LEU A 54 -9.90 -11.07 0.84
C LEU A 54 -10.43 -9.99 1.80
N ALA A 55 -9.81 -8.81 1.79
CA ALA A 55 -10.16 -7.73 2.72
C ALA A 55 -11.58 -7.19 2.47
N GLU A 56 -11.89 -6.87 1.22
CA GLU A 56 -13.11 -6.18 0.79
C GLU A 56 -14.27 -7.14 0.55
N ASN A 57 -14.03 -8.24 -0.17
CA ASN A 57 -15.06 -9.14 -0.66
C ASN A 57 -15.15 -10.45 0.13
N ASN A 58 -14.23 -10.67 1.07
CA ASN A 58 -14.07 -11.94 1.79
C ASN A 58 -13.84 -13.14 0.85
N GLU A 59 -13.22 -12.87 -0.31
CA GLU A 59 -12.91 -13.88 -1.33
C GLU A 59 -11.47 -14.35 -1.20
N VAL A 60 -11.26 -15.67 -1.18
CA VAL A 60 -9.93 -16.27 -1.03
C VAL A 60 -9.50 -16.88 -2.36
N SER A 61 -8.43 -16.34 -2.95
CA SER A 61 -7.85 -16.91 -4.17
C SER A 61 -7.32 -18.33 -3.92
N PRO A 62 -7.26 -19.20 -4.95
CA PRO A 62 -6.69 -20.55 -4.80
C PRO A 62 -5.24 -20.54 -4.28
N LYS A 63 -4.45 -19.54 -4.69
CA LYS A 63 -3.06 -19.37 -4.26
C LYS A 63 -2.99 -18.99 -2.79
N LEU A 64 -3.81 -18.04 -2.35
CA LEU A 64 -3.89 -17.61 -0.96
C LEU A 64 -4.40 -18.75 -0.07
N ALA A 65 -5.42 -19.49 -0.51
CA ALA A 65 -5.94 -20.66 0.19
C ALA A 65 -4.88 -21.75 0.40
N TYR A 66 -4.03 -22.00 -0.60
CA TYR A 66 -2.92 -22.94 -0.47
C TYR A 66 -1.96 -22.55 0.66
N TYR A 67 -1.54 -21.28 0.72
CA TYR A 67 -0.63 -20.82 1.75
C TYR A 67 -1.26 -20.82 3.14
N LEU A 68 -2.50 -20.32 3.27
CA LEU A 68 -3.23 -20.31 4.54
C LEU A 68 -3.35 -21.72 5.13
N ARG A 69 -3.69 -22.72 4.32
CA ARG A 69 -3.74 -24.13 4.74
C ARG A 69 -2.36 -24.63 5.19
N LYS A 70 -1.31 -24.31 4.45
CA LYS A 70 0.06 -24.77 4.74
C LYS A 70 0.61 -24.16 6.04
N THR A 71 0.21 -22.94 6.38
CA THR A 71 0.60 -22.24 7.62
C THR A 71 -0.41 -22.41 8.75
N ASN A 72 -1.46 -23.22 8.56
CA ASN A 72 -2.57 -23.41 9.51
C ASN A 72 -3.21 -22.08 9.97
N GLN A 73 -3.36 -21.14 9.04
CA GLN A 73 -3.97 -19.83 9.27
C GLN A 73 -5.40 -19.80 8.72
N LYS A 74 -6.26 -19.02 9.38
CA LYS A 74 -7.64 -18.81 8.95
C LYS A 74 -7.74 -17.55 8.06
N PRO A 75 -8.50 -17.58 6.95
CA PRO A 75 -8.73 -16.39 6.13
C PRO A 75 -9.24 -15.19 6.93
N GLU A 76 -10.12 -15.43 7.90
CA GLU A 76 -10.73 -14.40 8.74
C GLU A 76 -9.68 -13.69 9.61
N THR A 77 -8.70 -14.43 10.12
CA THR A 77 -7.60 -13.87 10.90
C THR A 77 -6.71 -12.98 10.05
N LEU A 78 -6.38 -13.43 8.83
CA LEU A 78 -5.59 -12.61 7.91
C LEU A 78 -6.35 -11.35 7.49
N ARG A 79 -7.64 -11.49 7.15
CA ARG A 79 -8.52 -10.38 6.82
C ARG A 79 -8.56 -9.35 7.94
N GLN A 80 -8.77 -9.79 9.19
CA GLN A 80 -8.78 -8.90 10.36
C GLN A 80 -7.47 -8.11 10.48
N VAL A 81 -6.32 -8.75 10.30
CA VAL A 81 -5.01 -8.07 10.39
C VAL A 81 -4.81 -7.08 9.23
N LEU A 82 -5.25 -7.42 8.02
CA LEU A 82 -5.15 -6.55 6.84
C LEU A 82 -5.99 -5.28 7.00
N THR A 83 -7.17 -5.39 7.61
CA THR A 83 -8.16 -4.31 7.75
C THR A 83 -8.17 -3.65 9.13
N GLU A 84 -7.24 -3.99 10.03
CA GLU A 84 -7.19 -3.37 11.35
C GLU A 84 -6.73 -1.91 11.22
N ASN A 85 -7.64 -0.99 11.52
CA ASN A 85 -7.41 0.44 11.36
C ASN A 85 -6.78 1.05 12.61
N ILE A 86 -5.75 1.85 12.38
CA ILE A 86 -5.13 2.70 13.40
C ILE A 86 -5.39 4.15 13.01
N GLU A 87 -6.10 4.89 13.86
CA GLU A 87 -6.39 6.29 13.61
C GLU A 87 -5.12 7.13 13.82
N ILE A 88 -4.74 7.98 12.87
CA ILE A 88 -3.66 8.96 13.03
C ILE A 88 -3.86 10.15 12.11
N SER A 89 -3.61 11.34 12.63
CA SER A 89 -3.52 12.54 11.79
C SER A 89 -2.27 12.49 10.91
N PRO A 90 -2.38 12.72 9.58
CA PRO A 90 -1.24 12.77 8.66
C PRO A 90 -0.17 13.78 9.07
N LEU A 91 -0.60 14.94 9.60
CA LEU A 91 0.33 16.00 10.02
C LEU A 91 1.14 15.57 11.25
N ILE A 92 0.45 15.00 12.24
CA ILE A 92 1.10 14.48 13.46
C ILE A 92 2.05 13.33 13.11
N LEU A 93 1.59 12.42 12.25
CA LEU A 93 2.38 11.31 11.76
C LEU A 93 3.64 11.80 11.04
N SER A 94 3.49 12.70 10.06
CA SER A 94 4.61 13.24 9.29
C SER A 94 5.64 13.89 10.21
N ASN A 95 5.23 14.77 11.12
CA ASN A 95 6.15 15.42 12.07
C ASN A 95 6.83 14.39 12.99
N SER A 96 6.08 13.39 13.46
CA SER A 96 6.61 12.34 14.33
C SER A 96 7.66 11.49 13.62
N LEU A 97 7.40 11.09 12.38
CA LEU A 97 8.30 10.23 11.58
C LEU A 97 9.62 10.92 11.17
N HIS A 98 9.72 12.25 11.29
CA HIS A 98 10.94 13.01 11.01
C HIS A 98 11.86 13.21 12.22
N ASN A 99 11.42 12.84 13.43
CA ASN A 99 12.23 12.98 14.65
C ASN A 99 12.91 11.64 15.02
N PRO A 100 13.92 11.64 15.93
CA PRO A 100 14.67 10.41 16.27
C PRO A 100 13.81 9.26 16.82
N LEU A 101 12.72 9.57 17.53
CA LEU A 101 11.79 8.55 18.01
C LEU A 101 11.02 7.92 16.85
N GLY A 102 10.52 8.74 15.92
CA GLY A 102 9.88 8.26 14.68
C GLY A 102 10.82 7.46 13.79
N GLU A 103 12.09 7.86 13.69
CA GLU A 103 13.11 7.08 12.97
C GLU A 103 13.30 5.69 13.59
N SER A 104 13.30 5.60 14.93
CA SER A 104 13.36 4.31 15.64
C SER A 104 12.13 3.44 15.37
N VAL A 105 10.94 4.05 15.25
CA VAL A 105 9.71 3.33 14.85
C VAL A 105 9.84 2.81 13.42
N LEU A 106 10.31 3.63 12.50
CA LEU A 106 10.55 3.22 11.12
C LEU A 106 11.59 2.09 11.05
N ASP A 107 12.61 2.08 11.90
CA ASP A 107 13.60 1.01 11.98
C ASP A 107 13.01 -0.32 12.47
N LEU A 108 12.05 -0.26 13.39
CA LEU A 108 11.30 -1.45 13.81
C LEU A 108 10.43 -1.97 12.67
N LEU A 109 9.67 -1.09 12.02
CA LEU A 109 8.79 -1.46 10.90
C LEU A 109 9.58 -1.97 9.68
N SER A 110 10.78 -1.43 9.44
CA SER A 110 11.70 -1.85 8.37
C SER A 110 12.22 -3.28 8.55
N GLN A 111 11.97 -3.92 9.70
CA GLN A 111 12.26 -5.33 9.91
C GLN A 111 11.09 -6.24 9.51
N ILE A 112 9.90 -5.66 9.32
CA ILE A 112 8.71 -6.37 8.84
C ILE A 112 8.54 -6.13 7.35
N ILE A 113 8.44 -4.87 6.93
CA ILE A 113 8.06 -4.46 5.58
C ILE A 113 9.27 -3.82 4.92
N MET A 114 9.68 -4.40 3.81
CA MET A 114 10.96 -4.08 3.18
C MET A 114 10.81 -3.98 1.67
N THR A 115 11.67 -3.17 1.06
CA THR A 115 11.91 -3.26 -0.38
C THR A 115 12.58 -4.62 -0.69
N PRO A 116 12.54 -5.09 -1.95
CA PRO A 116 13.16 -6.36 -2.32
C PRO A 116 14.67 -6.42 -2.01
N SER A 117 15.35 -5.26 -2.14
CA SER A 117 16.77 -5.10 -1.83
C SER A 117 17.07 -4.88 -0.35
N GLY A 118 16.04 -4.61 0.47
CA GLY A 118 16.16 -4.14 1.85
C GLY A 118 16.65 -2.70 2.00
N ARG A 119 17.20 -2.08 0.95
CA ARG A 119 17.66 -0.70 0.95
C ARG A 119 16.48 0.27 0.91
N ALA A 120 16.68 1.44 1.52
CA ALA A 120 15.70 2.52 1.57
C ALA A 120 14.30 2.11 2.11
N SER A 121 14.23 1.04 2.91
CA SER A 121 12.96 0.55 3.45
C SER A 121 12.36 1.54 4.44
N ARG A 122 13.20 2.30 5.16
CA ARG A 122 12.79 3.34 6.11
C ARG A 122 12.09 4.50 5.41
N GLU A 123 12.69 5.02 4.34
CA GLU A 123 12.17 6.12 3.53
C GLU A 123 10.90 5.69 2.79
N SER A 124 10.90 4.47 2.25
CA SER A 124 9.73 3.86 1.60
C SER A 124 8.56 3.72 2.57
N LEU A 125 8.83 3.24 3.79
CA LEU A 125 7.83 3.16 4.85
C LEU A 125 7.29 4.52 5.24
N ARG A 126 8.15 5.53 5.37
CA ARG A 126 7.73 6.89 5.73
C ARG A 126 6.73 7.43 4.71
N GLY A 127 7.05 7.33 3.42
CA GLY A 127 6.15 7.75 2.34
C GLY A 127 4.83 6.99 2.36
N ALA A 128 4.89 5.66 2.42
CA ALA A 128 3.71 4.79 2.41
C ALA A 128 2.78 5.04 3.61
N LEU A 129 3.33 5.24 4.81
CA LEU A 129 2.56 5.57 6.01
C LEU A 129 1.86 6.93 5.90
N VAL A 130 2.57 7.96 5.43
CA VAL A 130 1.99 9.30 5.25
C VAL A 130 0.86 9.24 4.22
N ILE A 131 1.10 8.63 3.06
CA ILE A 131 0.10 8.50 1.98
C ILE A 131 -1.13 7.74 2.47
N SER A 132 -0.94 6.62 3.18
CA SER A 132 -2.06 5.81 3.70
C SER A 132 -2.96 6.59 4.64
N ALA A 133 -2.42 7.53 5.43
CA ALA A 133 -3.21 8.34 6.35
C ALA A 133 -4.00 9.47 5.67
N LEU A 134 -3.68 9.83 4.42
CA LEU A 134 -4.18 11.06 3.79
C LEU A 134 -5.69 11.06 3.56
N ASP A 135 -6.29 9.90 3.28
CA ASP A 135 -7.67 9.80 2.85
C ASP A 135 -8.65 9.98 4.03
N ASP A 136 -8.61 9.06 5.00
CA ASP A 136 -9.59 9.01 6.08
C ASP A 136 -8.99 9.18 7.49
N ARG A 137 -7.68 9.50 7.58
CA ARG A 137 -6.90 9.57 8.83
C ARG A 137 -6.82 8.23 9.56
N ARG A 138 -6.87 7.13 8.82
CA ARG A 138 -6.64 5.79 9.31
C ARG A 138 -5.53 5.15 8.49
N ILE A 139 -4.90 4.15 9.08
CA ILE A 139 -3.90 3.33 8.38
C ILE A 139 -4.20 1.89 8.70
N SER A 140 -4.32 1.10 7.65
CA SER A 140 -4.37 -0.35 7.67
C SER A 140 -3.08 -0.96 7.10
N LEU A 141 -2.84 -2.24 7.40
CA LEU A 141 -1.72 -2.96 6.76
C LEU A 141 -1.95 -3.07 5.25
N LEU A 142 -3.19 -3.26 4.80
CA LEU A 142 -3.51 -3.34 3.38
C LEU A 142 -3.13 -2.06 2.64
N GLU A 143 -3.55 -0.89 3.15
CA GLU A 143 -3.19 0.40 2.55
C GLU A 143 -1.68 0.62 2.55
N LEU A 144 -0.99 0.24 3.63
CA LEU A 144 0.45 0.38 3.71
C LEU A 144 1.17 -0.48 2.66
N LEU A 145 0.67 -1.69 2.38
CA LEU A 145 1.19 -2.55 1.32
C LEU A 145 0.90 -1.95 -0.05
N LYS A 146 -0.34 -1.49 -0.31
CA LYS A 146 -0.72 -0.84 -1.56
C LYS A 146 0.11 0.41 -1.83
N ASN A 147 0.28 1.29 -0.85
CA ASN A 147 0.97 2.56 -1.01
C ASN A 147 2.51 2.43 -0.90
N TYR A 148 3.04 1.21 -0.77
CA TYR A 148 4.48 1.00 -0.69
C TYR A 148 5.13 1.27 -2.05
N PRO A 149 6.18 2.12 -2.14
CA PRO A 149 6.68 2.67 -3.41
C PRO A 149 7.56 1.68 -4.21
N THR A 150 7.16 0.41 -4.27
CA THR A 150 7.82 -0.64 -5.04
C THR A 150 6.78 -1.62 -5.56
N ALA A 151 6.94 -2.11 -6.79
CA ALA A 151 6.04 -3.11 -7.37
C ALA A 151 5.98 -4.42 -6.56
N VAL A 152 7.05 -4.76 -5.83
CA VAL A 152 7.11 -5.93 -4.95
C VAL A 152 7.51 -5.49 -3.56
N VAL A 153 6.70 -5.83 -2.55
CA VAL A 153 7.00 -5.58 -1.14
C VAL A 153 7.30 -6.91 -0.43
N HIS A 154 8.35 -6.94 0.37
CA HIS A 154 8.68 -8.10 1.20
C HIS A 154 8.10 -7.91 2.60
N LEU A 155 7.36 -8.91 3.07
CA LEU A 155 6.75 -8.93 4.39
C LEU A 155 7.29 -10.09 5.22
N ASN A 156 7.89 -9.80 6.36
CA ASN A 156 8.41 -10.81 7.28
C ASN A 156 7.33 -11.23 8.28
N GLY A 157 6.71 -12.39 8.03
CA GLY A 157 5.65 -12.94 8.88
C GLY A 157 6.13 -13.35 10.27
N ASP A 158 7.38 -13.82 10.42
CA ASP A 158 7.94 -14.23 11.71
C ASP A 158 8.06 -13.05 12.68
N ARG A 159 8.29 -11.85 12.13
CA ARG A 159 8.44 -10.60 12.88
C ARG A 159 7.13 -9.81 12.99
N LEU A 160 6.18 -10.04 12.08
CA LEU A 160 4.93 -9.29 11.98
C LEU A 160 4.23 -9.19 13.34
N ILE A 161 3.88 -10.31 13.98
CA ILE A 161 3.12 -10.31 15.24
C ILE A 161 3.88 -9.58 16.35
N LYS A 162 5.19 -9.83 16.49
CA LYS A 162 6.01 -9.26 17.57
C LYS A 162 6.19 -7.75 17.43
N VAL A 163 6.40 -7.27 16.20
CA VAL A 163 6.67 -5.86 15.94
C VAL A 163 5.37 -5.06 15.81
N TYR A 164 4.30 -5.64 15.26
CA TYR A 164 2.97 -5.02 15.21
C TYR A 164 2.44 -4.67 16.60
N ASN A 165 2.54 -5.60 17.56
CA ASN A 165 2.13 -5.32 18.94
C ASN A 165 2.95 -4.19 19.59
N ARG A 166 4.23 -4.07 19.25
CA ARG A 166 5.07 -2.94 19.72
C ARG A 166 4.68 -1.64 19.03
N PHE A 167 4.40 -1.69 17.73
CA PHE A 167 3.97 -0.53 16.96
C PHE A 167 2.67 0.06 17.52
N LYS A 168 1.67 -0.78 17.82
CA LYS A 168 0.42 -0.32 18.45
C LYS A 168 0.67 0.46 19.74
N VAL A 169 1.56 -0.06 20.59
CA VAL A 169 1.96 0.62 21.84
C VAL A 169 2.65 1.95 21.55
N VAL A 170 3.55 2.01 20.57
CA VAL A 170 4.24 3.27 20.28
C VAL A 170 3.30 4.30 19.67
N VAL A 171 2.39 3.90 18.77
CA VAL A 171 1.39 4.82 18.20
C VAL A 171 0.46 5.34 19.28
N SER A 172 -0.04 4.48 20.18
CA SER A 172 -0.90 4.94 21.28
C SER A 172 -0.19 5.94 22.18
N LEU A 173 1.10 5.71 22.49
CA LEU A 173 1.91 6.65 23.26
C LEU A 173 2.11 7.98 22.54
N VAL A 174 2.36 7.96 21.22
CA VAL A 174 2.50 9.19 20.41
C VAL A 174 1.19 9.99 20.36
N GLN A 175 0.05 9.33 20.31
CA GLN A 175 -1.26 9.97 20.36
C GLN A 175 -1.57 10.58 21.74
N GLU A 176 -1.22 9.88 22.82
CA GLU A 176 -1.42 10.34 24.20
C GLU A 176 -0.56 11.56 24.54
N LEU A 177 0.62 11.68 23.92
CA LEU A 177 1.56 12.74 24.23
C LEU A 177 1.10 14.14 23.81
N ARG A 178 -0.01 14.28 23.05
CA ARG A 178 -0.69 15.54 22.65
C ARG A 178 0.10 16.83 22.97
N ILE A 179 1.21 17.03 22.25
CA ILE A 179 1.98 18.28 22.22
C ILE A 179 1.53 19.06 20.99
#